data_AF-W4RTL2-F1
#
_entry.id   AF-W4RTL2-F1
#
_cell.length_a   1.000
_cell.length_b   1.000
_cell.length_c   1.000
_cell.angle_alpha   90.00
_cell.angle_beta   90.00
_cell.angle_gamma   90.00
#
_symmetry.space_group_name_H-M   'P 1'
#
loop_
_entity.id
_entity.type
_entity.pdbx_description
1 polymer ?
#
loop_
_entity_poly.entity_id
_entity_poly.type
_entity_poly.pdbx_seq_one_letter_code
_entity_poly.pdbx_strand_id
1 'polypeptide(L)'
;MDKICKWRRYDEETQQANALFTSVRAGFFTNIARHFFKEANAEEKSTVEDLVIYENVPEAEAAVNDGSIQLKALHVYSEGHFMLASENLVWESANKNVATVDQGGNVIFTGQNGRTFITVTDGTFKDRIALDYKVKPSSKADGEKGKPESEAVVIKQEGQRYDLIGNAISKMTLEEKTGQMLMPDFRTWKGENVTEMLPEIEQLVKKYHLGGVILFRENVVTTEQTSRLVSDYQAAAEKFGLMLTIDQEGGIVTRLQSGTDMPGNMALGATRSPEIAYNVGNAIGEELASLGINMNFAPVMDVNNNPDNPVIGVRSFGEDPQLVADMGVAYTKGLQLPV
;
A
#
# COMPACT_ATOMS: atom_id res chain seq x y z
N MET A 1 14.16 -27.81 44.45
CA MET A 1 15.35 -27.02 44.84
C MET A 1 16.01 -26.52 43.56
N ASP A 2 15.26 -25.83 42.70
CA ASP A 2 14.80 -24.43 42.81
C ASP A 2 15.96 -23.48 42.46
N LYS A 3 15.91 -22.64 41.43
CA LYS A 3 14.94 -21.55 41.17
C LYS A 3 14.94 -21.25 39.65
N ILE A 4 13.87 -21.48 38.88
CA ILE A 4 12.75 -20.57 38.57
C ILE A 4 12.98 -19.08 38.91
N CYS A 5 13.19 -18.26 37.87
CA CYS A 5 12.88 -16.83 37.81
C CYS A 5 12.24 -16.53 36.44
N LYS A 6 10.91 -16.65 36.35
CA LYS A 6 9.94 -15.57 36.10
C LYS A 6 10.25 -14.66 34.90
N TRP A 7 9.80 -15.09 33.73
CA TRP A 7 9.28 -14.19 32.70
C TRP A 7 7.95 -13.60 33.20
N ARG A 8 7.92 -12.28 33.40
CA ARG A 8 6.73 -11.52 33.81
C ARG A 8 6.12 -10.91 32.53
N ARG A 9 4.80 -11.08 32.37
CA ARG A 9 3.98 -10.60 31.25
C ARG A 9 4.30 -9.14 30.87
N TYR A 10 4.41 -8.89 29.57
CA TYR A 10 4.70 -7.61 28.93
C TYR A 10 3.54 -7.21 28.00
N ASP A 11 2.28 -7.47 28.42
CA ASP A 11 1.10 -7.26 27.58
C ASP A 11 0.31 -5.97 27.92
N GLU A 12 0.48 -5.40 29.12
CA GLU A 12 -0.30 -4.22 29.55
C GLU A 12 0.37 -2.87 29.21
N GLU A 13 1.71 -2.79 29.19
CA GLU A 13 2.42 -1.55 28.84
C GLU A 13 2.34 -1.25 27.32
N THR A 14 2.30 -2.28 26.48
CA THR A 14 2.19 -2.15 25.02
C THR A 14 0.79 -1.67 24.59
N GLN A 15 -0.26 -2.08 25.32
CA GLN A 15 -1.63 -1.59 25.08
C GLN A 15 -1.82 -0.14 25.56
N GLN A 16 -1.19 0.26 26.67
CA GLN A 16 -1.22 1.66 27.12
C GLN A 16 -0.41 2.58 26.19
N ALA A 17 0.72 2.12 25.65
CA ALA A 17 1.47 2.87 24.64
C ALA A 17 0.64 3.09 23.37
N ASN A 18 -0.02 2.05 22.83
CA ASN A 18 -0.88 2.19 21.65
C ASN A 18 -2.09 3.12 21.86
N ALA A 19 -2.69 3.12 23.05
CA ALA A 19 -3.80 4.04 23.38
C ALA A 19 -3.33 5.51 23.48
N LEU A 20 -2.13 5.75 24.03
CA LEU A 20 -1.51 7.08 24.09
C LEU A 20 -1.09 7.59 22.70
N PHE A 21 -0.55 6.72 21.84
CA PHE A 21 -0.19 7.09 20.45
C PHE A 21 -1.43 7.44 19.60
N THR A 22 -2.55 6.76 19.80
CA THR A 22 -3.80 7.02 19.06
C THR A 22 -4.46 8.34 19.49
N SER A 23 -4.42 8.67 20.78
CA SER A 23 -4.97 9.91 21.35
C SER A 23 -4.16 11.15 20.94
N VAL A 24 -2.82 11.04 20.90
CA VAL A 24 -1.94 12.13 20.44
C VAL A 24 -2.09 12.37 18.92
N ARG A 25 -2.37 11.32 18.13
CA ARG A 25 -2.68 11.44 16.69
C ARG A 25 -3.97 12.23 16.42
N ALA A 26 -5.01 12.10 17.25
CA ALA A 26 -6.28 12.80 17.03
C ALA A 26 -6.24 14.28 17.47
N GLY A 27 -5.51 14.60 18.54
CA GLY A 27 -5.47 15.95 19.13
C GLY A 27 -4.50 16.93 18.44
N PHE A 28 -3.43 16.43 17.80
CA PHE A 28 -2.43 17.29 17.15
C PHE A 28 -2.85 17.74 15.75
N PHE A 29 -3.62 16.91 15.02
CA PHE A 29 -4.12 17.22 13.68
C PHE A 29 -5.24 18.27 13.67
N THR A 30 -6.01 18.41 14.75
CA THR A 30 -7.18 19.30 14.78
C THR A 30 -6.84 20.78 15.03
N ASN A 31 -5.71 21.09 15.66
CA ASN A 31 -5.40 22.47 16.06
C ASN A 31 -4.50 23.24 15.08
N ILE A 32 -3.71 22.58 14.23
CA ILE A 32 -2.84 23.26 13.25
C ILE A 32 -3.62 23.64 11.98
N ALA A 33 -4.65 22.87 11.62
CA ALA A 33 -5.47 23.12 10.43
C ALA A 33 -6.28 24.43 10.45
N ARG A 34 -6.46 25.08 11.61
CA ARG A 34 -7.32 26.28 11.74
C ARG A 34 -6.64 27.63 11.50
N HIS A 35 -5.31 27.71 11.41
CA HIS A 35 -4.64 29.01 11.48
C HIS A 35 -3.89 29.49 10.22
N PHE A 36 -3.99 28.79 9.09
CA PHE A 36 -3.23 29.14 7.88
C PHE A 36 -4.02 29.21 6.56
N PHE A 37 -5.35 29.27 6.59
CA PHE A 37 -6.13 29.62 5.39
C PHE A 37 -6.21 31.14 5.23
N LYS A 38 -5.20 31.70 4.55
CA LYS A 38 -5.33 33.00 3.90
C LYS A 38 -5.90 32.74 2.50
N GLU A 39 -6.98 33.46 2.20
CA GLU A 39 -7.83 33.39 1.00
C GLU A 39 -7.06 33.06 -0.28
N ALA A 40 -7.24 31.83 -0.78
CA ALA A 40 -6.94 31.44 -2.14
C ALA A 40 -8.28 31.21 -2.86
N ASN A 41 -8.34 31.67 -4.11
CA ASN A 41 -9.54 31.72 -4.94
C ASN A 41 -10.28 30.39 -4.99
N ALA A 42 -11.62 30.48 -5.05
CA ALA A 42 -12.53 29.34 -5.16
C ALA A 42 -12.26 28.55 -6.45
N GLU A 43 -11.42 27.52 -6.37
CA GLU A 43 -11.48 26.38 -7.28
C GLU A 43 -12.78 25.62 -6.98
N GLU A 44 -13.53 25.25 -8.02
CA GLU A 44 -14.75 24.47 -7.90
C GLU A 44 -14.47 23.24 -7.03
N LYS A 45 -15.12 23.14 -5.87
CA LYS A 45 -15.01 21.95 -5.03
C LYS A 45 -15.56 20.77 -5.83
N SER A 46 -14.65 19.93 -6.29
CA SER A 46 -14.95 18.62 -6.88
C SER A 46 -16.03 17.91 -6.07
N THR A 47 -17.13 17.53 -6.72
CA THR A 47 -18.30 16.92 -6.08
C THR A 47 -18.23 15.41 -6.21
N VAL A 48 -18.46 14.70 -5.11
CA VAL A 48 -18.64 13.24 -5.12
C VAL A 48 -19.91 12.91 -5.93
N GLU A 49 -19.78 12.01 -6.89
CA GLU A 49 -20.87 11.55 -7.77
C GLU A 49 -21.20 10.08 -7.58
N ASP A 50 -20.32 9.30 -6.96
CA ASP A 50 -20.57 7.88 -6.68
C ASP A 50 -19.73 7.39 -5.50
N LEU A 51 -20.13 6.24 -4.97
CA LEU A 51 -19.42 5.45 -3.98
C LEU A 51 -19.28 4.02 -4.52
N VAL A 52 -18.06 3.51 -4.61
CA VAL A 52 -17.75 2.19 -5.17
C VAL A 52 -16.93 1.37 -4.18
N ILE A 53 -17.25 0.08 -4.02
CA ILE A 53 -16.38 -0.84 -3.26
C ILE A 53 -15.13 -1.10 -4.11
N TYR A 54 -13.94 -0.83 -3.55
CA TYR A 54 -12.65 -0.97 -4.23
C TYR A 54 -12.48 -2.35 -4.86
N GLU A 55 -12.90 -3.41 -4.17
CA GLU A 55 -12.75 -4.78 -4.64
C GLU A 55 -13.66 -5.11 -5.83
N ASN A 56 -14.64 -4.26 -6.18
CA ASN A 56 -15.38 -4.36 -7.44
C ASN A 56 -14.59 -3.80 -8.64
N VAL A 57 -13.55 -2.99 -8.42
CA VAL A 57 -12.69 -2.47 -9.49
C VAL A 57 -11.96 -3.64 -10.16
N PRO A 58 -11.97 -3.78 -11.49
CA PRO A 58 -11.39 -4.94 -12.18
C PRO A 58 -9.94 -5.24 -11.79
N GLU A 59 -9.13 -4.19 -11.66
CA GLU A 59 -7.70 -4.23 -11.35
C GLU A 59 -7.40 -4.49 -9.87
N ALA A 60 -8.36 -4.28 -8.97
CA ALA A 60 -8.16 -4.49 -7.54
C ALA A 60 -7.99 -5.97 -7.20
N GLU A 61 -7.01 -6.32 -6.39
CA GLU A 61 -6.95 -7.66 -5.82
C GLU A 61 -8.01 -7.81 -4.72
N ALA A 62 -8.69 -8.96 -4.70
CA ALA A 62 -9.74 -9.26 -3.72
C ALA A 62 -9.40 -10.58 -2.99
N ALA A 63 -8.24 -10.60 -2.35
CA ALA A 63 -7.73 -11.77 -1.66
C ALA A 63 -8.48 -11.99 -0.33
N VAL A 64 -8.89 -13.24 -0.08
CA VAL A 64 -9.42 -13.66 1.22
C VAL A 64 -8.29 -14.27 2.03
N ASN A 65 -8.00 -13.69 3.19
CA ASN A 65 -6.94 -14.12 4.08
C ASN A 65 -7.56 -14.69 5.36
N ASP A 66 -7.23 -15.94 5.70
CA ASP A 66 -7.68 -16.62 6.92
C ASP A 66 -9.20 -16.57 7.18
N GLY A 67 -10.01 -16.61 6.11
CA GLY A 67 -11.47 -16.54 6.23
C GLY A 67 -12.01 -15.15 6.53
N SER A 68 -11.21 -14.11 6.26
CA SER A 68 -11.61 -12.70 6.29
C SER A 68 -11.19 -11.95 5.04
N ILE A 69 -11.87 -10.84 4.76
CA ILE A 69 -11.49 -9.89 3.72
C ILE A 69 -11.74 -8.46 4.21
N GLN A 70 -10.77 -7.58 4.00
CA GLN A 70 -10.93 -6.15 4.23
C GLN A 70 -11.51 -5.52 2.97
N LEU A 71 -12.74 -4.99 3.04
CA LEU A 71 -13.32 -4.21 1.95
C LEU A 71 -13.00 -2.73 2.15
N LYS A 72 -12.78 -2.02 1.04
CA LYS A 72 -12.53 -0.57 1.03
C LYS A 72 -13.59 0.10 0.15
N ALA A 73 -13.89 1.36 0.44
CA ALA A 73 -14.80 2.15 -0.39
C ALA A 73 -14.07 3.34 -1.00
N LEU A 74 -14.45 3.71 -2.20
CA LEU A 74 -13.92 4.83 -2.97
C LEU A 74 -15.05 5.82 -3.25
N HIS A 75 -14.83 7.09 -2.92
CA HIS A 75 -15.60 8.17 -3.52
C HIS A 75 -15.07 8.44 -4.92
N VAL A 76 -15.98 8.50 -5.89
CA VAL A 76 -15.68 8.87 -7.28
C VAL A 76 -16.20 10.28 -7.49
N TYR A 77 -15.36 11.14 -8.06
CA TYR A 77 -15.64 12.55 -8.22
C TYR A 77 -16.02 12.89 -9.66
N SER A 78 -16.70 14.02 -9.84
CA SER A 78 -17.16 14.51 -11.15
C SER A 78 -16.05 14.66 -12.19
N GLU A 79 -14.83 14.95 -11.75
CA GLU A 79 -13.64 15.06 -12.60
C GLU A 79 -12.97 13.70 -12.91
N GLY A 80 -13.50 12.60 -12.40
CA GLY A 80 -13.02 11.25 -12.68
C GLY A 80 -11.95 10.72 -11.73
N HIS A 81 -11.35 11.57 -10.90
CA HIS A 81 -10.51 11.09 -9.82
C HIS A 81 -11.35 10.39 -8.73
N PHE A 82 -10.69 9.56 -7.93
CA PHE A 82 -11.32 8.81 -6.86
C PHE A 82 -10.39 8.71 -5.66
N MET A 83 -10.95 8.68 -4.47
CA MET A 83 -10.20 8.61 -3.20
C MET A 83 -10.87 7.64 -2.23
N LEU A 84 -10.07 7.07 -1.32
CA LEU A 84 -10.61 6.26 -0.23
C LEU A 84 -11.62 7.06 0.60
N ALA A 85 -12.81 6.48 0.75
CA ALA A 85 -13.82 6.97 1.66
C ALA A 85 -13.59 6.35 3.05
N SER A 86 -13.54 7.19 4.08
CA SER A 86 -13.27 6.75 5.46
C SER A 86 -14.27 7.28 6.49
N GLU A 87 -15.10 8.26 6.12
CA GLU A 87 -16.05 8.91 7.02
C GLU A 87 -17.49 8.62 6.61
N ASN A 88 -18.38 8.52 7.61
CA ASN A 88 -19.83 8.33 7.44
C ASN A 88 -20.25 7.09 6.64
N LEU A 89 -19.40 6.07 6.57
CA LEU A 89 -19.72 4.81 5.92
C LEU A 89 -20.53 3.90 6.84
N VAL A 90 -21.57 3.30 6.28
CA VAL A 90 -22.35 2.25 6.93
C VAL A 90 -22.25 0.97 6.13
N TRP A 91 -21.72 -0.07 6.77
CA TRP A 91 -21.54 -1.40 6.17
C TRP A 91 -22.59 -2.38 6.69
N GLU A 92 -23.15 -3.19 5.80
CA GLU A 92 -24.16 -4.19 6.13
C GLU A 92 -23.97 -5.50 5.35
N SER A 93 -24.19 -6.63 6.02
CA SER A 93 -24.29 -7.95 5.38
C SER A 93 -25.74 -8.39 5.27
N ALA A 94 -26.18 -8.71 4.05
CA ALA A 94 -27.53 -9.18 3.78
C ALA A 94 -27.83 -10.54 4.43
N ASN A 95 -26.82 -11.40 4.56
CA ASN A 95 -26.92 -12.69 5.22
C ASN A 95 -25.74 -12.90 6.19
N LYS A 96 -25.97 -12.50 7.44
CA LYS A 96 -25.01 -12.64 8.55
C LYS A 96 -24.67 -14.09 8.91
N ASN A 97 -25.47 -15.06 8.44
CA ASN A 97 -25.14 -16.46 8.62
C ASN A 97 -23.99 -16.91 7.73
N VAL A 98 -23.70 -16.23 6.62
CA VAL A 98 -22.59 -16.57 5.69
C VAL A 98 -21.35 -15.74 6.00
N ALA A 99 -21.51 -14.42 6.15
CA ALA A 99 -20.43 -13.53 6.57
C ALA A 99 -20.97 -12.31 7.33
N THR A 100 -20.22 -11.81 8.30
CA THR A 100 -20.51 -10.57 9.02
C THR A 100 -19.54 -9.49 8.60
N VAL A 101 -19.94 -8.22 8.63
CA VAL A 101 -19.09 -7.06 8.35
C VAL A 101 -19.17 -6.07 9.51
N ASP A 102 -18.03 -5.51 9.92
CA ASP A 102 -17.99 -4.40 10.87
C ASP A 102 -18.03 -3.04 10.15
N GLN A 103 -18.07 -1.95 10.91
CA GLN A 103 -18.15 -0.60 10.31
C GLN A 103 -16.82 -0.11 9.71
N GLY A 104 -15.73 -0.85 9.89
CA GLY A 104 -14.46 -0.63 9.21
C GLY A 104 -14.37 -1.36 7.87
N GLY A 105 -15.42 -2.08 7.45
CA GLY A 105 -15.42 -2.86 6.20
C GLY A 105 -14.72 -4.21 6.32
N ASN A 106 -14.31 -4.63 7.52
CA ASN A 106 -13.71 -5.95 7.72
C ASN A 106 -14.81 -7.02 7.76
N VAL A 107 -14.71 -7.98 6.84
CA VAL A 107 -15.68 -9.06 6.65
C VAL A 107 -15.09 -10.37 7.18
N ILE A 108 -15.87 -11.07 7.99
CA ILE A 108 -15.51 -12.38 8.56
C ILE A 108 -16.52 -13.43 8.06
N PHE A 109 -16.01 -14.47 7.40
CA PHE A 109 -16.83 -15.62 6.97
C PHE A 109 -17.12 -16.54 8.16
N THR A 110 -18.37 -17.00 8.27
CA THR A 110 -18.83 -17.79 9.43
C THR A 110 -18.56 -19.29 9.31
N GLY A 111 -18.23 -19.77 8.11
CA GLY A 111 -18.16 -21.19 7.80
C GLY A 111 -19.43 -21.79 7.19
N GLN A 112 -20.54 -21.05 7.12
CA GLN A 112 -21.78 -21.57 6.52
C GLN A 112 -21.77 -21.44 5.00
N ASN A 113 -22.16 -22.53 4.32
CA ASN A 113 -22.28 -22.55 2.88
C ASN A 113 -23.39 -21.59 2.40
N GLY A 114 -23.08 -20.73 1.44
CA GLY A 114 -24.06 -19.83 0.83
C GLY A 114 -23.44 -18.60 0.19
N ARG A 115 -24.33 -17.69 -0.23
CA ARG A 115 -23.99 -16.36 -0.74
C ARG A 115 -24.50 -15.29 0.22
N THR A 116 -23.72 -14.24 0.40
CA THR A 116 -24.19 -12.97 0.98
C THR A 116 -23.78 -11.80 0.09
N PHE A 117 -24.40 -10.66 0.32
CA PHE A 117 -23.98 -9.39 -0.26
C PHE A 117 -23.53 -8.49 0.89
N ILE A 118 -22.36 -7.88 0.74
CA ILE A 118 -21.91 -6.80 1.59
C ILE A 118 -22.24 -5.49 0.88
N THR A 119 -22.93 -4.58 1.57
CA THR A 119 -23.32 -3.27 1.05
C THR A 119 -22.64 -2.19 1.87
N VAL A 120 -22.18 -1.14 1.20
CA VAL A 120 -21.72 0.11 1.81
C VAL A 120 -22.58 1.28 1.34
N THR A 121 -22.83 2.24 2.22
CA THR A 121 -23.49 3.52 1.90
C THR A 121 -22.84 4.67 2.67
N ASP A 122 -22.75 5.84 2.07
CA ASP A 122 -22.37 7.11 2.73
C ASP A 122 -23.61 7.95 3.12
N GLY A 123 -24.81 7.39 2.94
CA GLY A 123 -26.11 8.05 3.14
C GLY A 123 -26.72 8.61 1.85
N THR A 124 -25.91 8.82 0.81
CA THR A 124 -26.33 9.32 -0.52
C THR A 124 -26.14 8.26 -1.59
N PHE A 125 -24.92 7.74 -1.71
CA PHE A 125 -24.50 6.74 -2.66
C PHE A 125 -24.31 5.39 -1.97
N LYS A 126 -24.45 4.31 -2.73
CA LYS A 126 -24.31 2.95 -2.21
C LYS A 126 -23.72 2.02 -3.25
N ASP A 127 -23.00 1.02 -2.79
CA ASP A 127 -22.52 -0.08 -3.61
C ASP A 127 -22.58 -1.40 -2.85
N ARG A 128 -22.46 -2.51 -3.58
CA ARG A 128 -22.45 -3.84 -2.98
C ARG A 128 -21.49 -4.77 -3.69
N ILE A 129 -21.03 -5.79 -2.99
CA ILE A 129 -20.22 -6.88 -3.53
C ILE A 129 -20.77 -8.22 -3.07
N ALA A 130 -20.69 -9.24 -3.92
CA ALA A 130 -21.16 -10.58 -3.60
C ALA A 130 -20.01 -11.43 -3.05
N LEU A 131 -20.30 -12.18 -1.99
CA LEU A 131 -19.35 -13.12 -1.38
C LEU A 131 -19.99 -14.51 -1.33
N ASP A 132 -19.31 -15.48 -1.92
CA ASP A 132 -19.65 -16.90 -1.85
C ASP A 132 -18.75 -17.59 -0.82
N TYR A 133 -19.34 -18.43 0.01
CA TYR A 133 -18.60 -19.37 0.85
C TYR A 133 -19.06 -20.77 0.54
N LYS A 134 -18.17 -21.62 0.02
CA LYS A 134 -18.48 -23.00 -0.35
C LYS A 134 -17.73 -23.97 0.55
N VAL A 135 -18.49 -24.83 1.23
CA VAL A 135 -17.93 -25.95 2.00
C VAL A 135 -17.95 -27.18 1.11
N LYS A 136 -16.78 -27.70 0.74
CA LYS A 136 -16.69 -28.95 -0.01
C LYS A 136 -17.01 -30.12 0.93
N PRO A 137 -17.80 -31.12 0.48
CA PRO A 137 -17.97 -32.35 1.25
C PRO A 137 -16.62 -32.98 1.56
N SER A 138 -16.46 -33.52 2.78
CA SER A 138 -15.28 -34.29 3.17
C SER A 138 -14.98 -35.39 2.14
N SER A 139 -13.88 -35.25 1.40
CA SER A 139 -13.37 -36.28 0.49
C SER A 139 -12.49 -37.33 1.20
N LYS A 140 -12.36 -37.26 2.53
CA LYS A 140 -11.52 -38.16 3.31
C LYS A 140 -12.27 -39.41 3.76
N ALA A 141 -11.59 -40.55 3.66
CA ALA A 141 -12.07 -41.87 4.09
C ALA A 141 -12.51 -41.87 5.56
N ASP A 142 -13.49 -42.72 5.87
CA ASP A 142 -14.08 -42.91 7.20
C ASP A 142 -13.00 -43.00 8.30
N GLY A 143 -12.83 -41.93 9.09
CA GLY A 143 -11.99 -41.94 10.29
C GLY A 143 -11.11 -40.71 10.53
N GLU A 144 -10.78 -39.91 9.50
CA GLU A 144 -10.01 -38.68 9.70
C GLU A 144 -10.90 -37.47 9.99
N LYS A 145 -10.90 -36.98 11.24
CA LYS A 145 -11.53 -35.70 11.63
C LYS A 145 -10.71 -34.50 11.13
N GLY A 146 -10.78 -34.20 9.84
CA GLY A 146 -10.29 -32.93 9.26
C GLY A 146 -11.42 -31.90 9.15
N LYS A 147 -11.10 -30.61 9.27
CA LYS A 147 -12.04 -29.54 8.84
C LYS A 147 -12.31 -29.72 7.34
N PRO A 148 -13.57 -29.60 6.86
CA PRO A 148 -13.86 -29.65 5.43
C PRO A 148 -13.06 -28.57 4.69
N GLU A 149 -12.62 -28.87 3.47
CA GLU A 149 -12.08 -27.83 2.60
C GLU A 149 -13.16 -26.79 2.32
N SER A 150 -12.82 -25.52 2.47
CA SER A 150 -13.73 -24.41 2.27
C SER A 150 -13.07 -23.36 1.41
N GLU A 151 -13.86 -22.71 0.58
CA GLU A 151 -13.39 -21.72 -0.37
C GLU A 151 -14.31 -20.50 -0.30
N ALA A 152 -13.74 -19.39 0.14
CA ALA A 152 -14.38 -18.08 0.12
C ALA A 152 -14.01 -17.40 -1.20
N VAL A 153 -15.00 -16.89 -1.93
CA VAL A 153 -14.82 -16.30 -3.25
C VAL A 153 -15.52 -14.95 -3.31
N VAL A 154 -14.79 -13.93 -3.74
CA VAL A 154 -15.34 -12.62 -4.05
C VAL A 154 -15.88 -12.61 -5.47
N ILE A 155 -17.10 -12.16 -5.65
CA ILE A 155 -17.74 -12.00 -6.96
C ILE A 155 -17.94 -10.51 -7.20
N LYS A 156 -17.01 -9.95 -7.98
CA LYS A 156 -17.03 -8.56 -8.39
C LYS A 156 -18.31 -8.26 -9.17
N GLN A 157 -18.87 -7.08 -8.93
CA GLN A 157 -19.89 -6.53 -9.81
C GLN A 157 -19.25 -6.09 -11.13
N GLU A 158 -20.00 -6.15 -12.23
CA GLU A 158 -19.54 -5.82 -13.57
C GLU A 158 -20.25 -4.58 -14.12
N GLY A 159 -19.62 -3.92 -15.10
CA GLY A 159 -20.20 -2.80 -15.84
C GLY A 159 -19.33 -1.55 -15.83
N GLN A 160 -19.70 -0.56 -16.66
CA GLN A 160 -18.93 0.69 -16.85
C GLN A 160 -18.73 1.51 -15.56
N ARG A 161 -19.61 1.32 -14.57
CA ARG A 161 -19.48 1.95 -13.25
C ARG A 161 -18.16 1.61 -12.54
N TYR A 162 -17.64 0.39 -12.77
CA TYR A 162 -16.43 -0.10 -12.11
C TYR A 162 -15.16 0.14 -12.93
N ASP A 163 -15.27 0.67 -14.16
CA ASP A 163 -14.14 1.11 -14.98
C ASP A 163 -13.63 2.48 -14.51
N LEU A 164 -13.13 2.54 -13.28
CA LEU A 164 -12.68 3.80 -12.67
C LEU A 164 -11.47 4.38 -13.39
N ILE A 165 -10.54 3.53 -13.82
CA ILE A 165 -9.31 3.96 -14.51
C ILE A 165 -9.66 4.52 -15.89
N GLY A 166 -10.47 3.82 -16.69
CA GLY A 166 -10.92 4.30 -17.99
C GLY A 166 -11.66 5.62 -17.89
N ASN A 167 -12.56 5.74 -16.91
CA ASN A 167 -13.28 6.99 -16.64
C ASN A 167 -12.33 8.13 -16.22
N ALA A 168 -11.37 7.90 -15.32
CA ALA A 168 -10.38 8.88 -14.90
C ALA A 168 -9.55 9.39 -16.10
N ILE A 169 -8.99 8.47 -16.89
CA ILE A 169 -8.19 8.82 -18.07
C ILE A 169 -9.02 9.58 -19.12
N SER A 170 -10.29 9.19 -19.31
CA SER A 170 -11.17 9.88 -20.28
C SER A 170 -11.43 11.34 -19.91
N LYS A 171 -11.46 11.65 -18.60
CA LYS A 171 -11.73 12.99 -18.06
C LYS A 171 -10.46 13.85 -17.88
N MET A 172 -9.27 13.25 -17.93
CA MET A 172 -8.01 13.99 -17.92
C MET A 172 -7.81 14.84 -19.19
N THR A 173 -7.33 16.06 -18.98
CA THR A 173 -6.74 16.93 -20.00
C THR A 173 -5.47 16.30 -20.59
N LEU A 174 -5.00 16.84 -21.71
CA LEU A 174 -3.75 16.36 -22.32
C LEU A 174 -2.54 16.68 -21.42
N GLU A 175 -2.59 17.81 -20.73
CA GLU A 175 -1.60 18.27 -19.76
C GLU A 175 -1.53 17.32 -18.57
N GLU A 176 -2.67 16.94 -17.96
CA GLU A 176 -2.73 15.95 -16.90
C GLU A 176 -2.17 14.59 -17.38
N LYS A 177 -2.60 14.11 -18.55
CA LYS A 177 -2.08 12.85 -19.14
C LYS A 177 -0.56 12.87 -19.30
N THR A 178 -0.02 13.98 -19.80
CA THR A 178 1.43 14.14 -20.00
C THR A 178 2.14 14.21 -18.65
N GLY A 179 1.59 14.96 -17.69
CA GLY A 179 2.10 15.08 -16.33
C GLY A 179 2.22 13.74 -15.61
N GLN A 180 1.20 12.90 -15.75
CA GLN A 180 1.16 11.55 -15.17
C GLN A 180 2.24 10.60 -15.74
N MET A 181 2.86 10.94 -16.87
CA MET A 181 4.00 10.20 -17.45
C MET A 181 5.37 10.74 -17.00
N LEU A 182 5.41 11.79 -16.19
CA LEU A 182 6.64 12.43 -15.71
C LEU A 182 6.94 12.05 -14.27
N MET A 183 8.20 11.70 -14.02
CA MET A 183 8.75 11.40 -12.69
C MET A 183 10.12 12.08 -12.53
N PRO A 184 10.18 13.39 -12.26
CA PRO A 184 11.43 14.08 -12.01
C PRO A 184 12.00 13.75 -10.63
N ASP A 185 13.26 14.12 -10.42
CA ASP A 185 13.86 14.21 -9.10
C ASP A 185 13.96 15.67 -8.65
N PHE A 186 13.84 15.86 -7.33
CA PHE A 186 14.16 17.12 -6.66
C PHE A 186 15.19 16.85 -5.57
N ARG A 187 16.33 16.27 -5.95
CA ARG A 187 17.40 15.95 -4.99
C ARG A 187 17.95 17.20 -4.31
N THR A 188 18.24 18.22 -5.10
CA THR A 188 18.74 19.51 -4.64
C THR A 188 17.95 20.65 -5.28
N TRP A 189 17.79 21.76 -4.56
CA TRP A 189 17.22 22.99 -5.08
C TRP A 189 18.16 24.14 -4.79
N LYS A 190 18.60 24.84 -5.85
CA LYS A 190 19.55 25.97 -5.75
C LYS A 190 20.86 25.61 -5.00
N GLY A 191 21.31 24.36 -5.13
CA GLY A 191 22.56 23.86 -4.54
C GLY A 191 22.42 23.24 -3.15
N GLU A 192 21.24 23.28 -2.54
CA GLU A 192 20.97 22.71 -1.21
C GLU A 192 20.13 21.44 -1.33
N ASN A 193 20.35 20.47 -0.42
CA ASN A 193 19.55 19.25 -0.37
C ASN A 193 18.08 19.56 -0.03
N VAL A 194 17.15 18.94 -0.73
CA VAL A 194 15.71 19.10 -0.46
C VAL A 194 15.30 18.12 0.62
N THR A 195 15.25 18.59 1.87
CA THR A 195 14.79 17.82 3.03
C THR A 195 13.39 18.22 3.51
N GLU A 196 12.79 19.24 2.92
CA GLU A 196 11.42 19.69 3.20
C GLU A 196 10.78 20.21 1.92
N MET A 197 9.45 20.23 1.87
CA MET A 197 8.75 20.75 0.70
C MET A 197 9.00 22.24 0.56
N LEU A 198 9.50 22.64 -0.61
CA LEU A 198 9.70 24.05 -0.96
C LEU A 198 8.50 24.55 -1.77
N PRO A 199 8.03 25.80 -1.57
CA PRO A 199 6.91 26.35 -2.32
C PRO A 199 7.10 26.29 -3.84
N GLU A 200 8.32 26.48 -4.33
CA GLU A 200 8.61 26.36 -5.76
C GLU A 200 8.42 24.94 -6.29
N ILE A 201 8.80 23.92 -5.52
CA ILE A 201 8.64 22.51 -5.89
C ILE A 201 7.16 22.12 -5.84
N GLU A 202 6.45 22.53 -4.79
CA GLU A 202 5.01 22.33 -4.65
C GLU A 202 4.25 22.88 -5.88
N GLN A 203 4.60 24.10 -6.32
CA GLN A 203 4.02 24.71 -7.51
C GLN A 203 4.33 23.91 -8.78
N LEU A 204 5.51 23.32 -8.92
CA LEU A 204 5.85 22.47 -10.07
C LEU A 204 5.04 21.18 -10.07
N VAL A 205 4.87 20.54 -8.90
CA VAL A 205 4.04 19.34 -8.74
C VAL A 205 2.61 19.61 -9.20
N LYS A 206 2.01 20.69 -8.70
CA LYS A 206 0.64 21.10 -9.05
C LYS A 206 0.51 21.48 -10.51
N LYS A 207 1.35 22.41 -10.98
CA LYS A 207 1.28 22.96 -12.34
C LYS A 207 1.45 21.92 -13.43
N TYR A 208 2.31 20.94 -13.21
CA TYR A 208 2.62 19.92 -14.22
C TYR A 208 1.91 18.59 -13.96
N HIS A 209 1.03 18.51 -12.96
CA HIS A 209 0.25 17.30 -12.63
C HIS A 209 1.12 16.04 -12.59
N LEU A 210 2.27 16.13 -11.92
CA LEU A 210 3.29 15.07 -11.95
C LEU A 210 2.67 13.72 -11.54
N GLY A 211 3.08 12.65 -12.20
CA GLY A 211 2.67 11.28 -11.85
C GLY A 211 3.52 10.66 -10.75
N GLY A 212 4.76 11.14 -10.58
CA GLY A 212 5.62 10.69 -9.50
C GLY A 212 6.81 11.59 -9.23
N VAL A 213 7.54 11.26 -8.17
CA VAL A 213 8.83 11.85 -7.81
C VAL A 213 9.74 10.74 -7.31
N ILE A 214 10.96 10.68 -7.84
CA ILE A 214 12.01 9.79 -7.34
C ILE A 214 12.81 10.47 -6.22
N LEU A 215 12.93 9.79 -5.08
CA LEU A 215 13.69 10.24 -3.92
C LEU A 215 15.10 9.68 -3.94
N PHE A 216 16.06 10.52 -3.59
CA PHE A 216 17.46 10.15 -3.41
C PHE A 216 17.91 10.29 -1.96
N ARG A 217 19.15 9.89 -1.68
CA ARG A 217 19.74 9.89 -0.33
C ARG A 217 19.68 11.28 0.34
N GLU A 218 19.78 12.33 -0.46
CA GLU A 218 19.68 13.73 -0.06
C GLU A 218 18.29 14.10 0.49
N ASN A 219 17.24 13.38 0.06
CA ASN A 219 15.86 13.64 0.46
C ASN A 219 15.42 12.87 1.72
N VAL A 220 16.15 11.81 2.09
CA VAL A 220 15.72 10.82 3.10
C VAL A 220 16.71 10.69 4.25
N VAL A 221 16.98 11.81 4.93
CA VAL A 221 18.05 11.91 5.94
C VAL A 221 17.62 11.31 7.28
N THR A 222 16.41 11.61 7.75
CA THR A 222 15.85 11.03 8.97
C THR A 222 14.42 10.54 8.72
N THR A 223 13.98 9.54 9.48
CA THR A 223 12.63 8.97 9.37
C THR A 223 11.54 10.04 9.49
N GLU A 224 11.62 10.92 10.49
CA GLU A 224 10.62 11.98 10.73
C GLU A 224 10.59 13.01 9.60
N GLN A 225 11.76 13.44 9.14
CA GLN A 225 11.88 14.38 8.02
C GLN A 225 11.33 13.76 6.73
N THR A 226 11.68 12.51 6.45
CA THR A 226 11.23 11.79 5.25
C THR A 226 9.71 11.66 5.22
N SER A 227 9.11 11.23 6.33
CA SER A 227 7.65 11.06 6.43
C SER A 227 6.91 12.38 6.19
N ARG A 228 7.42 13.51 6.72
CA ARG A 228 6.87 14.84 6.44
C ARG A 228 6.97 15.19 4.96
N LEU A 229 8.17 15.08 4.38
CA LEU A 229 8.39 15.42 2.97
C LEU A 229 7.50 14.60 2.03
N VAL A 230 7.38 13.30 2.26
CA VAL A 230 6.49 12.40 1.50
C VAL A 230 5.03 12.81 1.64
N SER A 231 4.58 13.12 2.86
CA SER A 231 3.22 13.60 3.11
C SER A 231 2.94 14.92 2.38
N ASP A 232 3.91 15.85 2.37
CA ASP A 232 3.77 17.14 1.69
C ASP A 232 3.70 16.96 0.16
N TYR A 233 4.47 16.02 -0.42
CA TYR A 233 4.34 15.66 -1.84
C TYR A 233 2.94 15.11 -2.15
N GLN A 234 2.44 14.17 -1.35
CA GLN A 234 1.10 13.61 -1.57
C GLN A 234 0.02 14.69 -1.42
N ALA A 235 0.16 15.62 -0.47
CA ALA A 235 -0.76 16.74 -0.31
C ALA A 235 -0.69 17.75 -1.46
N ALA A 236 0.47 17.91 -2.10
CA ALA A 236 0.64 18.74 -3.28
C ALA A 236 0.00 18.12 -4.54
N ALA A 237 -0.22 16.79 -4.55
CA ALA A 237 -0.86 16.08 -5.64
C ALA A 237 -2.40 16.19 -5.52
N GLU A 238 -3.00 17.05 -6.34
CA GLU A 238 -4.42 17.42 -6.15
C GLU A 238 -5.41 16.31 -6.52
N LYS A 239 -5.14 15.52 -7.57
CA LYS A 239 -6.14 14.61 -8.17
C LYS A 239 -5.79 13.12 -8.14
N PHE A 240 -4.57 12.74 -8.53
CA PHE A 240 -4.23 11.34 -8.85
C PHE A 240 -3.21 10.70 -7.90
N GLY A 241 -2.82 11.41 -6.82
CA GLY A 241 -1.70 11.02 -5.96
C GLY A 241 -0.37 11.02 -6.72
N LEU A 242 0.72 10.72 -6.02
CA LEU A 242 2.05 10.57 -6.62
C LEU A 242 2.61 9.17 -6.38
N MET A 243 3.29 8.64 -7.39
CA MET A 243 4.27 7.57 -7.21
C MET A 243 5.53 8.16 -6.57
N LEU A 244 5.71 7.92 -5.27
CA LEU A 244 6.89 8.30 -4.51
C LEU A 244 7.85 7.11 -4.56
N THR A 245 8.91 7.26 -5.34
CA THR A 245 9.78 6.14 -5.73
C THR A 245 11.18 6.27 -5.14
N ILE A 246 11.89 5.15 -4.99
CA ILE A 246 13.25 5.13 -4.41
C ILE A 246 14.04 3.91 -4.91
N ASP A 247 15.37 3.99 -4.88
CA ASP A 247 16.27 2.83 -5.11
C ASP A 247 16.71 2.20 -3.77
N GLN A 248 15.82 1.50 -3.08
CA GLN A 248 16.12 0.82 -1.82
C GLN A 248 16.33 -0.68 -2.09
N GLU A 249 17.43 -1.03 -2.77
CA GLU A 249 17.78 -2.42 -3.13
C GLU A 249 18.33 -3.21 -1.94
N GLY A 250 19.02 -2.53 -1.02
CA GLY A 250 19.85 -3.13 0.01
C GLY A 250 21.32 -3.29 -0.42
N GLY A 251 22.19 -3.63 0.52
CA GLY A 251 23.63 -3.71 0.28
C GLY A 251 24.22 -2.33 -0.06
N ILE A 252 24.91 -2.25 -1.20
CA ILE A 252 25.61 -1.02 -1.61
C ILE A 252 24.69 0.05 -2.20
N VAL A 253 23.43 -0.29 -2.55
CA VAL A 253 22.43 0.65 -3.06
C VAL A 253 21.30 0.77 -2.05
N THR A 254 21.51 1.69 -1.11
CA THR A 254 20.57 2.04 -0.03
C THR A 254 20.49 3.55 0.06
N ARG A 255 19.27 4.11 0.07
CA ARG A 255 19.03 5.56 0.16
C ARG A 255 18.70 5.98 1.58
N LEU A 256 17.80 5.26 2.26
CA LEU A 256 17.42 5.56 3.64
C LEU A 256 18.66 5.58 4.53
N GLN A 257 18.87 6.68 5.25
CA GLN A 257 20.05 6.81 6.13
C GLN A 257 19.81 6.26 7.54
N SER A 258 18.55 6.05 7.92
CA SER A 258 18.12 5.51 9.21
C SER A 258 17.33 4.19 9.09
N GLY A 259 17.34 3.57 7.90
CA GLY A 259 16.71 2.27 7.65
C GLY A 259 17.62 1.09 8.01
N THR A 260 17.10 -0.12 7.89
CA THR A 260 17.88 -1.33 8.11
C THR A 260 18.80 -1.61 6.92
N ASP A 261 20.12 -1.66 7.16
CA ASP A 261 21.10 -2.04 6.15
C ASP A 261 21.02 -3.56 5.88
N MET A 262 20.52 -3.91 4.69
CA MET A 262 20.42 -5.30 4.23
C MET A 262 21.72 -5.75 3.55
N PRO A 263 22.02 -7.06 3.48
CA PRO A 263 23.32 -7.57 3.01
C PRO A 263 23.56 -7.44 1.49
N GLY A 264 22.52 -7.12 0.70
CA GLY A 264 22.59 -6.97 -0.76
C GLY A 264 22.40 -8.27 -1.54
N ASN A 265 22.11 -8.16 -2.83
CA ASN A 265 21.61 -9.28 -3.64
C ASN A 265 22.62 -10.42 -3.79
N MET A 266 23.91 -10.16 -4.02
CA MET A 266 24.90 -11.24 -4.15
C MET A 266 25.07 -12.05 -2.87
N ALA A 267 24.97 -11.38 -1.71
CA ALA A 267 24.97 -12.05 -0.41
C ALA A 267 23.71 -12.91 -0.23
N LEU A 268 22.54 -12.41 -0.65
CA LEU A 268 21.29 -13.19 -0.67
C LEU A 268 21.38 -14.40 -1.61
N GLY A 269 21.92 -14.22 -2.81
CA GLY A 269 22.14 -15.30 -3.77
C GLY A 269 23.05 -16.39 -3.22
N ALA A 270 24.10 -16.02 -2.49
CA ALA A 270 24.99 -16.97 -1.81
C ALA A 270 24.27 -17.85 -0.78
N THR A 271 23.15 -17.40 -0.20
CA THR A 271 22.35 -18.22 0.71
C THR A 271 21.58 -19.33 0.01
N ARG A 272 21.28 -19.16 -1.29
CA ARG A 272 20.38 -20.05 -2.07
C ARG A 272 19.00 -20.26 -1.43
N SER A 273 18.56 -19.35 -0.56
CA SER A 273 17.27 -19.40 0.12
C SER A 273 16.33 -18.28 -0.36
N PRO A 274 15.34 -18.60 -1.20
CA PRO A 274 14.27 -17.66 -1.56
C PRO A 274 13.49 -17.15 -0.34
N GLU A 275 13.38 -17.94 0.73
CA GLU A 275 12.73 -17.51 1.98
C GLU A 275 13.46 -16.32 2.61
N ILE A 276 14.79 -16.32 2.62
CA ILE A 276 15.57 -15.18 3.14
C ILE A 276 15.38 -13.96 2.23
N ALA A 277 15.37 -14.15 0.91
CA ALA A 277 15.12 -13.06 -0.03
C ALA A 277 13.72 -12.44 0.15
N TYR A 278 12.69 -13.26 0.38
CA TYR A 278 11.35 -12.81 0.73
C TYR A 278 11.35 -11.97 2.01
N ASN A 279 11.97 -12.46 3.09
CA ASN A 279 12.01 -11.75 4.37
C ASN A 279 12.72 -10.39 4.26
N VAL A 280 13.78 -10.30 3.46
CA VAL A 280 14.45 -9.02 3.18
C VAL A 280 13.56 -8.08 2.38
N GLY A 281 12.91 -8.57 1.32
CA GLY A 281 11.94 -7.78 0.56
C GLY A 281 10.80 -7.26 1.44
N ASN A 282 10.28 -8.09 2.35
CA ASN A 282 9.22 -7.73 3.29
C ASN A 282 9.67 -6.64 4.27
N ALA A 283 10.84 -6.79 4.89
CA ALA A 283 11.36 -5.79 5.81
C ALA A 283 11.59 -4.42 5.12
N ILE A 284 12.12 -4.42 3.90
CA ILE A 284 12.27 -3.19 3.10
C ILE A 284 10.89 -2.60 2.75
N GLY A 285 9.93 -3.44 2.32
CA GLY A 285 8.57 -3.02 2.02
C GLY A 285 7.88 -2.35 3.21
N GLU A 286 7.99 -2.94 4.41
CA GLU A 286 7.43 -2.39 5.65
C GLU A 286 8.05 -1.03 6.01
N GLU A 287 9.37 -0.88 5.90
CA GLU A 287 10.04 0.39 6.15
C GLU A 287 9.57 1.48 5.19
N LEU A 288 9.54 1.19 3.88
CA LEU A 288 9.11 2.15 2.85
C LEU A 288 7.64 2.54 3.00
N ALA A 289 6.76 1.56 3.22
CA ALA A 289 5.33 1.80 3.42
C ALA A 289 5.08 2.67 4.66
N SER A 290 5.84 2.47 5.75
CA SER A 290 5.72 3.29 6.97
C SER A 290 6.10 4.76 6.74
N LEU A 291 6.95 5.03 5.75
CA LEU A 291 7.36 6.38 5.35
C LEU A 291 6.42 7.00 4.30
N GLY A 292 5.48 6.23 3.74
CA GLY A 292 4.59 6.65 2.65
C GLY A 292 5.22 6.54 1.26
N ILE A 293 6.39 5.91 1.14
CA ILE A 293 7.04 5.63 -0.15
C ILE A 293 6.37 4.38 -0.73
N ASN A 294 5.80 4.51 -1.93
CA ASN A 294 4.85 3.53 -2.46
C ASN A 294 5.38 2.78 -3.71
N MET A 295 6.61 3.05 -4.15
CA MET A 295 7.28 2.26 -5.17
C MET A 295 8.78 2.16 -4.86
N ASN A 296 9.33 0.97 -5.06
CA ASN A 296 10.76 0.73 -4.95
C ASN A 296 11.27 0.18 -6.29
N PHE A 297 12.39 0.71 -6.79
CA PHE A 297 13.07 0.20 -7.99
C PHE A 297 14.00 -0.95 -7.64
N ALA A 298 13.43 -2.00 -7.06
CA ALA A 298 14.07 -3.24 -6.68
C ALA A 298 13.07 -4.40 -6.84
N PRO A 299 13.52 -5.64 -7.05
CA PRO A 299 14.93 -6.08 -7.06
C PRO A 299 15.62 -5.89 -8.42
N VAL A 300 16.95 -5.89 -8.40
CA VAL A 300 17.77 -6.02 -9.60
C VAL A 300 17.72 -7.46 -10.10
N MET A 301 17.25 -7.65 -11.32
CA MET A 301 17.09 -8.96 -11.99
C MET A 301 18.18 -9.24 -13.04
N ASP A 302 19.23 -8.43 -13.08
CA ASP A 302 20.36 -8.64 -13.97
C ASP A 302 21.12 -9.91 -13.60
N VAL A 303 21.55 -10.68 -14.60
CA VAL A 303 22.40 -11.87 -14.42
C VAL A 303 23.87 -11.44 -14.57
N ASN A 304 24.64 -11.50 -13.49
CA ASN A 304 26.03 -11.05 -13.48
C ASN A 304 27.00 -12.13 -13.99
N ASN A 305 26.82 -12.53 -15.25
CA ASN A 305 27.64 -13.55 -15.93
C ASN A 305 28.94 -13.02 -16.56
N ASN A 306 29.14 -11.70 -16.54
CA ASN A 306 30.39 -11.06 -16.92
C ASN A 306 31.08 -10.53 -15.65
N PRO A 307 32.19 -11.13 -15.20
CA PRO A 307 32.89 -10.69 -14.00
C PRO A 307 33.47 -9.27 -14.10
N ASP A 308 33.69 -8.76 -15.31
CA ASP A 308 34.23 -7.42 -15.56
C ASP A 308 33.14 -6.33 -15.61
N ASN A 309 31.88 -6.65 -15.27
CA ASN A 309 30.78 -5.69 -15.28
C ASN A 309 30.94 -4.65 -14.14
N PRO A 310 31.16 -3.35 -14.44
CA PRO A 310 31.41 -2.35 -13.42
C PRO A 310 30.14 -1.75 -12.80
N VAL A 311 28.95 -2.11 -13.31
CA VAL A 311 27.66 -1.47 -12.94
C VAL A 311 26.80 -2.35 -12.04
N ILE A 312 26.78 -3.66 -12.30
CA ILE A 312 25.92 -4.61 -11.57
C ILE A 312 26.69 -5.25 -10.42
N GLY A 313 27.67 -6.11 -10.71
CA GLY A 313 28.49 -6.77 -9.70
C GLY A 313 27.65 -7.35 -8.56
N VAL A 314 27.89 -6.88 -7.33
CA VAL A 314 27.21 -7.33 -6.10
C VAL A 314 25.71 -6.99 -6.03
N ARG A 315 25.19 -6.17 -6.95
CA ARG A 315 23.76 -5.84 -7.07
C ARG A 315 22.93 -6.95 -7.70
N SER A 316 23.55 -7.92 -8.37
CA SER A 316 22.86 -9.13 -8.85
C SER A 316 22.86 -10.23 -7.79
N PHE A 317 21.86 -11.11 -7.83
CA PHE A 317 21.86 -12.34 -7.05
C PHE A 317 22.92 -13.36 -7.50
N GLY A 318 23.42 -13.27 -8.74
CA GLY A 318 24.46 -14.16 -9.22
C GLY A 318 24.57 -14.27 -10.74
N GLU A 319 25.32 -15.26 -11.21
CA GLU A 319 25.57 -15.51 -12.64
C GLU A 319 24.61 -16.53 -13.28
N ASP A 320 23.86 -17.28 -12.46
CA ASP A 320 22.90 -18.27 -12.93
C ASP A 320 21.50 -17.63 -13.09
N PRO A 321 20.92 -17.62 -14.31
CA PRO A 321 19.59 -17.08 -14.54
C PRO A 321 18.50 -17.71 -13.67
N GLN A 322 18.57 -19.00 -13.36
CA GLN A 322 17.54 -19.66 -12.55
C GLN A 322 17.60 -19.18 -11.10
N LEU A 323 18.79 -19.07 -10.54
CA LEU A 323 18.99 -18.53 -9.19
C LEU A 323 18.48 -17.08 -9.09
N VAL A 324 18.80 -16.24 -10.08
CA VAL A 324 18.35 -14.84 -10.13
C VAL A 324 16.81 -14.78 -10.19
N ALA A 325 16.18 -15.62 -11.00
CA ALA A 325 14.73 -15.70 -11.09
C ALA A 325 14.09 -16.11 -9.75
N ASP A 326 14.57 -17.18 -9.12
CA ASP A 326 14.01 -17.70 -7.87
C ASP A 326 14.10 -16.68 -6.73
N MET A 327 15.26 -16.03 -6.58
CA MET A 327 15.50 -15.00 -5.56
C MET A 327 14.69 -13.75 -5.82
N GLY A 328 14.70 -13.27 -7.06
CA GLY A 328 14.01 -12.06 -7.45
C GLY A 328 12.50 -12.13 -7.30
N VAL A 329 11.89 -13.27 -7.67
CA VAL A 329 10.46 -13.50 -7.45
C VAL A 329 10.14 -13.50 -5.96
N ALA A 330 10.95 -14.13 -5.13
CA ALA A 330 10.73 -14.15 -3.70
C ALA A 330 10.88 -12.76 -3.05
N TYR A 331 11.92 -12.01 -3.42
CA TYR A 331 12.10 -10.61 -3.00
C TYR A 331 10.90 -9.76 -3.40
N THR A 332 10.45 -9.86 -4.66
CA THR A 332 9.32 -9.09 -5.19
C THR A 332 8.04 -9.38 -4.40
N LYS A 333 7.78 -10.66 -4.07
CA LYS A 333 6.65 -11.05 -3.23
C LYS A 333 6.73 -10.49 -1.81
N GLY A 334 7.93 -10.39 -1.24
CA GLY A 334 8.13 -9.76 0.07
C GLY A 334 7.84 -8.26 0.01
N LEU A 335 8.32 -7.59 -1.04
CA LEU A 335 8.12 -6.16 -1.24
C LEU A 335 6.63 -5.78 -1.47
N GLN A 336 5.88 -6.66 -2.13
CA GLN A 336 4.43 -6.53 -2.33
C GLN A 336 3.67 -6.95 -1.06
N LEU A 337 3.62 -6.03 -0.08
CA LEU A 337 2.91 -6.26 1.17
C LEU A 337 1.44 -6.68 0.92
N PRO A 338 0.88 -7.59 1.73
CA PRO A 338 -0.54 -7.89 1.68
C PRO A 338 -1.37 -6.63 1.97
N VAL A 339 -2.38 -6.37 1.14
CA VAL A 339 -3.21 -5.15 1.13
C VAL A 339 -4.42 -5.22 2.07
#